data_AF-A0A7C9FDP8-F1
#
_entry.id   AF-A0A7C9FDP8-F1
#
_cell.length_a   1.000
_cell.length_b   1.000
_cell.length_c   1.000
_cell.angle_alpha   90.00
_cell.angle_beta   90.00
_cell.angle_gamma   90.00
#
_symmetry.space_group_name_H-M   'P 1'
#
loop_
_entity.id
_entity.type
_entity.pdbx_description
1 polymer ?
#
loop_
_entity_poly.entity_id
_entity_poly.type
_entity_poly.pdbx_seq_one_letter_code
_entity_poly.pdbx_strand_id
1 'polypeptide(L)'
;LREAVNLFLRMQESGLAPSEFTFAAVLSAGIGLGDLFLGQQVHGFVIKTNFIWDVFVTNALLDFYSKNDLLSDANKLFYEMPEMDGVSFNIIISGHAWAGDYEKSLALFRELQ
;
A
#
# COMPACT_ATOMS: atom_id res chain seq x y z
N LEU A 1 0.14 -3.14 16.82
CA LEU A 1 -0.47 -3.55 15.53
C LEU A 1 -1.95 -3.90 15.68
N ARG A 2 -2.34 -4.92 16.47
CA ARG A 2 -3.78 -5.24 16.70
C ARG A 2 -4.61 -4.07 17.24
N GLU A 3 -4.03 -3.24 18.10
CA GLU A 3 -4.70 -2.05 18.63
C GLU A 3 -5.07 -1.04 17.54
N ALA A 4 -4.20 -0.84 16.53
CA ALA A 4 -4.50 0.05 15.41
C ALA A 4 -5.72 -0.44 14.61
N VAL A 5 -5.83 -1.75 14.39
CA VAL A 5 -6.99 -2.37 13.74
C VAL A 5 -8.24 -2.19 14.58
N ASN A 6 -8.17 -2.44 15.89
CA ASN A 6 -9.32 -2.26 16.78
C ASN A 6 -9.80 -0.81 16.85
N LEU A 7 -8.88 0.17 16.88
CA LEU A 7 -9.23 1.59 16.86
C LEU A 7 -9.88 1.98 15.53
N PHE A 8 -9.39 1.45 14.42
CA PHE A 8 -9.99 1.64 13.11
C PHE A 8 -11.41 1.06 13.02
N LEU A 9 -11.63 -0.15 13.52
CA LEU A 9 -12.98 -0.75 13.57
C LEU A 9 -13.94 0.10 14.41
N ARG A 10 -13.51 0.53 15.61
CA ARG A 10 -14.30 1.42 16.48
C ARG A 10 -14.59 2.78 15.83
N MET A 11 -13.64 3.32 15.07
CA MET A 11 -13.80 4.55 14.31
C MET A 11 -14.93 4.38 13.28
N GLN A 12 -14.92 3.27 12.52
CA GLN A 12 -15.97 2.96 11.56
C GLN A 12 -17.33 2.75 12.23
N GLU A 13 -17.39 2.00 13.34
CA GLU A 13 -18.63 1.79 14.13
C GLU A 13 -19.22 3.10 14.66
N SER A 14 -18.36 4.08 14.96
CA SER A 14 -18.77 5.41 15.42
C SER A 14 -19.16 6.36 14.28
N GLY A 15 -19.10 5.90 13.02
CA GLY A 15 -19.40 6.71 11.83
C GLY A 15 -18.33 7.77 11.50
N LEU A 16 -17.12 7.64 12.06
CA LEU A 16 -16.02 8.57 11.80
C LEU A 16 -15.28 8.18 10.51
N ALA A 17 -15.01 9.18 9.66
CA ALA A 17 -14.36 8.97 8.38
C ALA A 17 -12.83 8.82 8.54
N PRO A 18 -12.20 7.75 8.01
CA PRO A 18 -10.75 7.61 8.02
C PRO A 18 -10.06 8.76 7.28
N SER A 19 -8.86 9.10 7.76
CA SER A 19 -7.91 9.96 7.04
C SER A 19 -6.84 9.13 6.31
N GLU A 20 -6.01 9.80 5.53
CA GLU A 20 -4.84 9.23 4.84
C GLU A 20 -3.92 8.52 5.85
N PHE A 21 -3.66 9.18 6.99
CA PHE A 21 -2.87 8.62 8.09
C PHE A 21 -3.52 7.39 8.74
N THR A 22 -4.86 7.36 8.77
CA THR A 22 -5.59 6.20 9.29
C THR A 22 -5.36 4.99 8.42
N PHE A 23 -5.47 5.14 7.09
CA PHE A 23 -5.21 4.06 6.14
C PHE A 23 -3.76 3.59 6.22
N ALA A 24 -2.79 4.51 6.22
CA ALA A 24 -1.37 4.16 6.34
C ALA A 24 -1.08 3.36 7.64
N ALA A 25 -1.66 3.77 8.77
CA ALA A 25 -1.49 3.08 10.05
C ALA A 25 -2.08 1.67 10.05
N VAL A 26 -3.28 1.48 9.49
CA VAL A 26 -3.96 0.17 9.44
C VAL A 26 -3.27 -0.77 8.44
N LEU A 27 -2.81 -0.26 7.30
CA LEU A 27 -2.03 -1.04 6.34
C LEU A 27 -0.69 -1.47 6.93
N SER A 28 0.00 -0.57 7.63
CA SER A 28 1.23 -0.91 8.38
C SER A 28 0.98 -1.99 9.43
N ALA A 29 -0.18 -1.93 10.12
CA ALA A 29 -0.61 -2.97 11.04
C ALA A 29 -0.85 -4.31 10.32
N GLY A 30 -1.47 -4.28 9.14
CA GLY A 30 -1.68 -5.46 8.29
C GLY A 30 -0.37 -6.13 7.88
N ILE A 31 0.64 -5.36 7.45
CA ILE A 31 1.99 -5.88 7.14
C ILE A 31 2.57 -6.61 8.35
N GLY A 32 2.64 -5.94 9.49
CA GLY A 32 3.28 -6.55 10.67
C GLY A 32 2.48 -7.70 11.30
N LEU A 33 1.20 -7.85 10.93
CA LEU A 33 0.37 -9.00 11.33
C LEU A 33 0.34 -10.12 10.27
N GLY A 34 0.86 -9.88 9.06
CA GLY A 34 0.70 -10.78 7.92
C GLY A 34 -0.76 -10.99 7.50
N ASP A 35 -1.63 -10.01 7.77
CA ASP A 35 -3.07 -10.12 7.53
C ASP A 35 -3.43 -9.58 6.14
N LEU A 36 -3.39 -10.49 5.15
CA LEU A 36 -3.72 -10.22 3.76
C LEU A 36 -5.17 -9.73 3.59
N PHE A 37 -6.09 -10.32 4.35
CA PHE A 37 -7.51 -10.01 4.26
C PHE A 37 -7.80 -8.60 4.77
N LEU A 38 -7.12 -8.17 5.82
CA LEU A 38 -7.24 -6.79 6.31
C LEU A 38 -6.82 -5.80 5.22
N GLY A 39 -5.66 -5.97 4.60
CA GLY A 39 -5.20 -5.03 3.58
C GLY A 39 -6.10 -4.98 2.34
N GLN A 40 -6.64 -6.13 1.90
CA GLN A 40 -7.61 -6.18 0.80
C GLN A 40 -8.94 -5.48 1.14
N GLN A 41 -9.44 -5.65 2.37
CA GLN A 41 -10.63 -4.93 2.84
C GLN A 41 -10.37 -3.42 2.91
N VAL A 42 -9.21 -3.02 3.42
CA VAL A 42 -8.79 -1.62 3.48
C VAL A 42 -8.66 -1.02 2.07
N HIS A 43 -8.07 -1.75 1.11
CA HIS A 43 -8.01 -1.31 -0.29
C HIS A 43 -9.41 -1.07 -0.86
N GLY A 44 -10.33 -2.03 -0.69
CA GLY A 44 -11.71 -1.85 -1.11
C GLY A 44 -12.39 -0.62 -0.46
N PHE A 45 -12.03 -0.30 0.79
CA PHE A 45 -12.54 0.88 1.45
C PHE A 45 -11.92 2.17 0.92
N VAL A 46 -10.61 2.20 0.67
CA VAL A 46 -9.88 3.32 0.03
C VAL A 46 -10.51 3.69 -1.32
N ILE A 47 -10.89 2.68 -2.13
CA ILE A 47 -11.61 2.91 -3.38
C ILE A 47 -12.98 3.55 -3.11
N LYS A 48 -13.76 2.99 -2.18
CA LYS A 48 -15.11 3.50 -1.83
C LYS A 48 -15.09 4.93 -1.29
N THR A 49 -14.01 5.34 -0.64
CA THR A 49 -13.85 6.68 -0.07
C THR A 49 -13.06 7.63 -0.98
N ASN A 50 -12.73 7.20 -2.20
CA ASN A 50 -12.02 7.97 -3.22
C ASN A 50 -10.58 8.36 -2.85
N PHE A 51 -9.98 7.72 -1.84
CA PHE A 51 -8.58 7.92 -1.45
C PHE A 51 -7.59 7.18 -2.36
N ILE A 52 -8.07 6.37 -3.30
CA ILE A 52 -7.21 5.68 -4.28
C ILE A 52 -6.42 6.66 -5.17
N TRP A 53 -6.88 7.90 -5.27
CA TRP A 53 -6.20 8.97 -6.00
C TRP A 53 -5.18 9.75 -5.15
N ASP A 54 -5.12 9.50 -3.83
CA ASP A 54 -4.14 10.10 -2.94
C ASP A 54 -2.84 9.28 -3.00
N VAL A 55 -1.76 9.89 -3.52
CA VAL A 55 -0.48 9.20 -3.71
C VAL A 55 0.10 8.66 -2.40
N PHE A 56 -0.16 9.30 -1.27
CA PHE A 56 0.32 8.83 0.03
C PHE A 56 -0.43 7.57 0.48
N VAL A 57 -1.76 7.53 0.33
CA VAL A 57 -2.55 6.33 0.64
C VAL A 57 -2.23 5.19 -0.32
N THR A 58 -2.10 5.48 -1.61
CA THR A 58 -1.81 4.45 -2.61
C THR A 58 -0.38 3.92 -2.47
N ASN A 59 0.58 4.74 -2.05
CA ASN A 59 1.90 4.26 -1.62
C ASN A 59 1.84 3.32 -0.42
N ALA A 60 0.97 3.57 0.56
CA ALA A 60 0.80 2.64 1.68
C ALA A 60 0.20 1.30 1.23
N LEU A 61 -0.72 1.29 0.27
CA LEU A 61 -1.25 0.08 -0.35
C LEU A 61 -0.16 -0.65 -1.15
N LEU A 62 0.64 0.10 -1.90
CA LEU A 62 1.74 -0.42 -2.70
C LEU A 62 2.78 -1.14 -1.81
N ASP A 63 3.16 -0.52 -0.70
CA ASP A 63 4.07 -1.10 0.30
C ASP A 63 3.46 -2.33 0.96
N PHE A 64 2.15 -2.29 1.26
CA PHE A 64 1.42 -3.45 1.78
C PHE A 64 1.50 -4.64 0.84
N TYR A 65 1.19 -4.46 -0.45
CA TYR A 65 1.25 -5.56 -1.43
C TYR A 65 2.68 -6.05 -1.65
N SER A 66 3.66 -5.13 -1.76
CA SER A 66 5.07 -5.47 -1.97
C SER A 66 5.63 -6.33 -0.82
N LYS A 67 5.33 -5.99 0.44
CA LYS A 67 5.86 -6.67 1.63
C LYS A 67 5.12 -7.95 2.05
N ASN A 68 4.01 -8.28 1.39
CA ASN A 68 3.19 -9.46 1.69
C ASN A 68 3.26 -10.51 0.56
N ASP A 69 4.37 -10.57 -0.16
CA ASP A 69 4.60 -11.50 -1.29
C ASP A 69 3.59 -11.35 -2.45
N LEU A 70 2.90 -10.22 -2.54
CA LEU A 70 1.94 -9.89 -3.60
C LEU A 70 2.53 -8.88 -4.59
N LEU A 71 3.81 -9.06 -4.96
CA LEU A 71 4.52 -8.14 -5.85
C LEU A 71 3.85 -7.99 -7.23
N SER A 72 3.13 -9.00 -7.71
CA SER A 72 2.33 -8.87 -8.94
C SER A 72 1.20 -7.86 -8.79
N ASP A 73 0.51 -7.84 -7.65
CA ASP A 73 -0.58 -6.89 -7.39
C ASP A 73 -0.02 -5.49 -7.08
N ALA A 74 1.13 -5.42 -6.40
CA ALA A 74 1.85 -4.16 -6.25
C ALA A 74 2.22 -3.55 -7.61
N ASN A 75 2.73 -4.36 -8.55
CA ASN A 75 3.03 -3.89 -9.91
C ASN A 75 1.79 -3.38 -10.64
N LYS A 76 0.66 -4.10 -10.57
CA LYS A 76 -0.60 -3.64 -11.19
C LYS A 76 -1.00 -2.28 -10.63
N LEU A 77 -1.00 -2.16 -9.30
CA LEU A 77 -1.34 -0.90 -8.63
C LEU A 77 -0.41 0.23 -9.07
N PHE A 78 0.91 0.00 -9.08
CA PHE A 78 1.91 0.97 -9.53
C PHE A 78 1.60 1.52 -10.93
N TYR A 79 1.31 0.65 -11.90
CA TYR A 79 1.00 1.08 -13.27
C TYR A 79 -0.40 1.69 -13.44
N GLU A 80 -1.30 1.48 -12.48
CA GLU A 80 -2.64 2.11 -12.45
C GLU A 80 -2.64 3.46 -11.70
N MET A 81 -1.57 3.81 -10.98
CA MET A 81 -1.48 5.07 -10.25
C MET A 81 -1.51 6.27 -11.22
N PRO A 82 -2.34 7.29 -10.96
CA PRO A 82 -2.41 8.50 -11.79
C PRO A 82 -1.11 9.32 -11.72
N GLU A 83 -0.45 9.28 -10.57
CA GLU A 83 0.75 10.01 -10.23
C GLU A 83 1.62 9.09 -9.37
N MET A 84 2.90 8.99 -9.72
CA MET A 84 3.90 8.25 -8.99
C MET A 84 5.00 9.22 -8.56
N ASP A 85 5.43 9.10 -7.31
CA ASP A 85 6.51 9.87 -6.73
C ASP A 85 7.73 8.98 -6.45
N GLY A 86 8.81 9.58 -5.93
CA GLY A 86 10.00 8.82 -5.57
C GLY A 86 9.74 7.70 -4.56
N VAL A 87 8.73 7.84 -3.70
CA VAL A 87 8.32 6.79 -2.75
C VAL A 87 7.71 5.60 -3.50
N SER A 88 6.83 5.86 -4.48
CA SER A 88 6.20 4.84 -5.33
C SER A 88 7.26 3.96 -6.00
N PHE A 89 8.23 4.59 -6.65
CA PHE A 89 9.33 3.88 -7.31
C PHE A 89 10.21 3.12 -6.32
N ASN A 90 10.57 3.72 -5.18
CA ASN A 90 11.40 3.07 -4.18
C ASN A 90 10.76 1.77 -3.65
N ILE A 91 9.44 1.75 -3.48
CA ILE A 91 8.71 0.55 -3.03
C ILE A 91 8.83 -0.58 -4.07
N ILE A 92 8.55 -0.33 -5.34
CA ILE A 92 8.60 -1.35 -6.39
C ILE A 92 10.05 -1.78 -6.69
N ILE A 93 10.99 -0.83 -6.76
CA ILE A 93 12.43 -1.14 -6.97
C ILE A 93 12.93 -2.08 -5.87
N SER A 94 12.61 -1.79 -4.61
CA SER A 94 12.98 -2.63 -3.46
C SER A 94 12.29 -3.99 -3.50
N GLY A 95 11.00 -4.02 -3.86
CA GLY A 95 10.23 -5.25 -4.01
C GLY A 95 10.85 -6.19 -5.05
N HIS A 96 11.19 -5.69 -6.23
CA HIS A 96 11.89 -6.47 -7.25
C HIS A 96 13.28 -6.92 -6.82
N ALA A 97 14.05 -6.05 -6.13
CA ALA A 97 15.37 -6.42 -5.61
C ALA A 97 15.30 -7.57 -4.59
N TRP A 98 14.30 -7.56 -3.69
CA TRP A 98 14.09 -8.65 -2.73
C TRP A 98 13.58 -9.93 -3.36
N ALA A 99 12.76 -9.83 -4.41
CA ALA A 99 12.33 -10.98 -5.21
C ALA A 99 13.44 -11.57 -6.10
N GLY A 100 14.62 -10.92 -6.19
CA GLY A 100 15.74 -11.34 -7.03
C GLY A 100 15.62 -10.91 -8.50
N ASP A 101 14.63 -10.09 -8.85
CA ASP A 101 14.42 -9.53 -10.18
C ASP A 101 15.24 -8.23 -10.36
N TYR A 102 16.56 -8.39 -10.35
CA TYR A 102 17.50 -7.27 -10.42
C TYR A 102 17.43 -6.51 -11.74
N GLU A 103 17.09 -7.19 -12.85
CA GLU A 103 16.95 -6.56 -14.16
C GLU A 103 15.83 -5.53 -14.14
N LYS A 104 14.65 -5.90 -13.64
CA LYS A 104 13.53 -4.97 -13.54
C LYS A 104 13.75 -3.89 -12.48
N SER A 105 14.37 -4.24 -11.35
CA SER A 105 14.76 -3.27 -10.32
C SER A 105 15.67 -2.17 -10.88
N LEU A 106 16.70 -2.53 -11.64
CA LEU A 106 17.61 -1.57 -12.29
C LEU A 106 16.95 -0.77 -13.40
N ALA A 107 16.04 -1.38 -14.17
CA ALA A 107 15.28 -0.67 -15.21
C ALA A 107 14.42 0.45 -14.61
N LEU A 108 13.67 0.14 -13.55
CA LEU A 108 12.83 1.11 -12.83
C LEU A 108 13.66 2.20 -12.13
N PHE A 109 14.82 1.85 -11.57
CA PHE A 109 15.73 2.83 -11.00
C PHE A 109 16.23 3.85 -12.04
N ARG A 110 16.47 3.42 -13.27
CA ARG A 110 16.87 4.32 -14.37
C ARG A 110 15.72 5.20 -14.87
N GLU A 111 14.49 4.68 -14.83
CA GLU A 111 13.28 5.44 -15.19
C GLU A 111 12.99 6.57 -14.20
N LEU A 112 13.33 6.37 -12.92
CA LEU A 112 13.17 7.38 -11.87
C LEU A 112 14.09 8.61 -12.03
N GLN A 113 15.20 8.50 -12.78
CA GLN A 113 16.21 9.58 -12.95
C GLN A 113 15.90 10.51 -14.12
#